data_AF-A0AAE9AI73-F1
#
_entry.id   AF-A0AAE9AI73-F1
#
_cell.length_a   1.000
_cell.length_b   1.000
_cell.length_c   1.000
_cell.angle_alpha   90.00
_cell.angle_beta   90.00
_cell.angle_gamma   90.00
#
_symmetry.space_group_name_H-M   'P 1'
#
loop_
_entity.id
_entity.type
_entity.pdbx_description
1 polymer ?
#
loop_
_entity_poly.entity_id
_entity_poly.type
_entity_poly.pdbx_seq_one_letter_code
_entity_poly.pdbx_strand_id
1 'polypeptide(L)'
;MDSIRHKKSSVTSPSQIRKNSRLDNIDRFILEQLAERSWHIEYESDPEGTEWNELCFDESIATPFFKNNSHAFRFGRSEALEVGQELIDRHVGRQTSKEAGMTFSPDRYYQLVEDDENKPLNAVQNGEDEEEKKPRIPVAKCNEKFTRLLKPVYSDILTDHNQSIIYGGLSSNDNFTRYIQFARELNQVTFDDSTPDDRLTFFINVYNMMLIHITLKHGPPIGIWQRRKLVNATYYLIGGHRYALHSIINGILRANKKGPGMLWKAFGKQDERLPISLSVCDPLIYFALCSGSKTTPPLRVYHSNTIHQEMRENARTALLKGDKFLRVDMKKNVIHLGKTFKWFSDDFGGTIEKTLQWILDVIDTDVSDKKNNLQKLFFTGEYSVEYIPYDWSTNGRMDEKEKEEMTKNE
;
A
#
# COMPACT_ATOMS: atom_id res chain seq x y z
N MET A 1 62.48 -16.08 38.26
CA MET A 1 61.55 -17.13 37.80
C MET A 1 60.41 -17.13 38.78
N ASP A 2 59.23 -16.63 38.38
CA ASP A 2 57.94 -17.20 38.79
C ASP A 2 56.80 -16.46 38.10
N SER A 3 55.87 -17.27 37.60
CA SER A 3 54.86 -16.95 36.61
C SER A 3 53.72 -16.08 37.14
N ILE A 4 53.32 -15.10 36.33
CA ILE A 4 52.12 -14.29 36.48
C ILE A 4 50.86 -15.18 36.34
N ARG A 5 50.08 -15.34 37.41
CA ARG A 5 48.70 -15.84 37.37
C ARG A 5 47.72 -14.67 37.35
N HIS A 6 47.06 -14.46 36.21
CA HIS A 6 45.87 -13.61 36.11
C HIS A 6 44.70 -14.22 36.90
N LYS A 7 44.18 -13.49 37.89
CA LYS A 7 42.82 -13.70 38.42
C LYS A 7 41.82 -13.05 37.45
N LYS A 8 41.02 -13.87 36.77
CA LYS A 8 39.81 -13.44 36.06
C LYS A 8 38.78 -12.97 37.10
N SER A 9 38.44 -11.68 37.10
CA SER A 9 37.17 -11.20 37.63
C SER A 9 36.10 -11.46 36.57
N SER A 10 35.07 -12.23 36.93
CA SER A 10 33.92 -12.55 36.11
C SER A 10 33.14 -11.28 35.75
N VAL A 11 33.26 -10.84 34.51
CA VAL A 11 32.28 -9.93 33.87
C VAL A 11 31.15 -10.83 33.36
N THR A 12 30.06 -10.88 34.11
CA THR A 12 28.78 -11.36 33.60
C THR A 12 28.32 -10.40 32.51
N SER A 13 28.09 -10.93 31.31
CA SER A 13 27.56 -10.17 30.18
C SER A 13 26.17 -9.64 30.50
N PRO A 14 25.81 -8.41 30.07
CA PRO A 14 24.45 -7.89 30.19
C PRO A 14 23.58 -8.54 29.10
N SER A 15 23.30 -9.81 29.27
CA SER A 15 22.41 -10.58 28.40
C SER A 15 21.46 -11.39 29.26
N GLN A 16 20.68 -10.70 30.10
CA GLN A 16 19.43 -11.21 30.66
C GLN A 16 18.77 -10.12 31.52
N ILE A 17 17.71 -9.55 30.97
CA ILE A 17 16.42 -9.11 31.54
C ILE A 17 15.90 -8.07 30.53
N ARG A 18 15.34 -8.56 29.41
CA ARG A 18 14.39 -7.74 28.64
C ARG A 18 13.11 -7.75 29.47
N LYS A 19 12.83 -6.67 30.19
CA LYS A 19 11.46 -6.39 30.61
C LYS A 19 10.65 -6.24 29.31
N ASN A 20 9.52 -6.93 29.20
CA ASN A 20 8.56 -6.72 28.12
C ASN A 20 8.20 -5.24 28.11
N SER A 21 8.66 -4.49 27.11
CA SER A 21 8.32 -3.08 27.01
C SER A 21 6.85 -2.99 26.60
N ARG A 22 6.13 -1.95 27.02
CA ARG A 22 4.76 -1.72 26.51
C ARG A 22 4.75 -1.50 25.00
N LEU A 23 5.89 -1.18 24.38
CA LEU A 23 6.08 -1.15 22.93
C LEU A 23 6.00 -2.53 22.26
N ASP A 24 6.34 -3.61 22.97
CA ASP A 24 6.09 -4.97 22.49
C ASP A 24 4.58 -5.28 22.45
N ASN A 25 3.76 -4.56 23.22
CA ASN A 25 2.29 -4.64 23.23
C ASN A 25 1.61 -3.59 22.31
N ILE A 26 2.34 -2.56 21.89
CA ILE A 26 1.86 -1.63 20.87
C ILE A 26 2.08 -2.31 19.53
N ASP A 27 1.00 -2.51 18.79
CA ASP A 27 1.08 -3.15 17.48
C ASP A 27 2.16 -2.45 16.65
N ARG A 28 3.09 -3.23 16.11
CA ARG A 28 4.15 -2.75 15.21
C ARG A 28 3.58 -1.89 14.08
N PHE A 29 2.35 -2.17 13.66
CA PHE A 29 1.62 -1.33 12.73
C PHE A 29 1.33 0.08 13.26
N ILE A 30 0.97 0.23 14.53
CA ILE A 30 0.77 1.55 15.14
C ILE A 30 2.10 2.30 15.15
N LEU A 31 3.22 1.65 15.47
CA LEU A 31 4.54 2.26 15.42
C LEU A 31 4.95 2.71 14.01
N GLU A 32 4.64 1.91 12.99
CA GLU A 32 4.87 2.29 11.59
C GLU A 32 4.02 3.50 11.18
N GLN A 33 2.79 3.63 11.68
CA GLN A 33 1.93 4.79 11.41
C GLN A 33 2.33 6.04 12.21
N LEU A 34 2.92 5.86 13.39
CA LEU A 34 3.47 6.94 14.21
C LEU A 34 4.79 7.47 13.62
N ALA A 35 5.60 6.59 13.02
CA ALA A 35 6.87 6.91 12.35
C ALA A 35 6.72 7.82 11.12
N GLU A 36 5.51 8.07 10.63
CA GLU A 36 5.24 8.90 9.46
C GLU A 36 4.89 10.37 9.81
N ARG A 37 4.94 10.78 11.10
CA ARG A 37 4.53 12.13 11.58
C ARG A 37 5.52 12.78 12.56
N SER A 38 5.51 14.12 12.65
CA SER A 38 6.25 14.90 13.68
C SER A 38 5.55 14.83 15.04
N TRP A 39 6.32 14.65 16.12
CA TRP A 39 5.78 14.49 17.48
C TRP A 39 6.68 15.12 18.56
N HIS A 40 6.08 15.45 19.70
CA HIS A 40 6.72 15.91 20.95
C HIS A 40 6.01 15.29 22.17
N ILE A 41 6.54 15.50 23.37
CA ILE A 41 5.88 15.08 24.62
C ILE A 41 5.50 16.32 25.40
N GLU A 42 4.24 16.42 25.81
CA GLU A 42 3.77 17.42 26.76
C GLU A 42 3.53 16.79 28.13
N TYR A 43 3.77 17.60 29.14
CA TYR A 43 3.58 17.22 30.54
C TYR A 43 2.22 17.75 31.01
N GLU A 44 1.39 16.86 31.52
CA GLU A 44 0.10 17.19 32.13
C GLU A 44 0.00 16.64 33.56
N SER A 45 -0.80 17.32 34.38
CA SER A 45 -1.15 16.85 35.72
C SER A 45 -2.63 17.08 35.97
N ASP A 46 -3.33 16.11 36.58
CA ASP A 46 -4.67 16.36 37.09
C ASP A 46 -4.66 17.23 38.37
N PRO A 47 -5.82 17.78 38.79
CA PRO A 47 -5.93 18.55 40.04
C PRO A 47 -5.63 17.74 41.31
N GLU A 48 -5.60 16.40 41.21
CA GLU A 48 -5.27 15.48 42.31
C GLU A 48 -3.75 15.19 42.39
N GLY A 49 -2.95 15.74 41.46
CA GLY A 49 -1.49 15.65 41.45
C GLY A 49 -0.93 14.44 40.69
N THR A 50 -1.76 13.71 39.93
CA THR A 50 -1.29 12.62 39.07
C THR A 50 -0.67 13.21 37.82
N GLU A 51 0.65 13.03 37.66
CA GLU A 51 1.39 13.47 36.49
C GLU A 51 1.41 12.39 35.40
N TRP A 52 1.16 12.77 34.15
CA TRP A 52 1.41 11.91 32.99
C TRP A 52 2.00 12.72 31.83
N ASN A 53 2.63 11.99 30.93
CA ASN A 53 3.15 12.56 29.69
C ASN A 53 2.23 12.15 28.54
N GLU A 54 1.86 13.11 27.70
CA GLU A 54 1.11 12.87 26.47
C GLU A 54 2.03 13.03 25.26
N LEU A 55 1.95 12.08 24.32
CA LEU A 55 2.69 12.16 23.06
C LEU A 55 1.87 13.03 22.08
N CYS A 56 2.26 14.29 21.96
CA CYS A 56 1.58 15.29 21.15
C CYS A 56 2.12 15.30 19.71
N PHE A 57 1.23 15.52 18.75
CA PHE A 57 1.56 15.70 17.33
C PHE A 57 1.19 17.13 16.94
N ASP A 58 1.93 17.72 15.99
CA ASP A 58 1.76 19.11 15.56
C ASP A 58 0.27 19.50 15.37
N GLU A 59 -0.12 20.61 16.01
CA GLU A 59 -1.49 20.98 16.36
C GLU A 59 -2.40 21.27 15.15
N SER A 60 -1.83 21.42 13.95
CA SER A 60 -2.63 21.68 12.75
C SER A 60 -3.47 20.48 12.29
N ILE A 61 -3.15 19.24 12.70
CA ILE A 61 -3.80 18.03 12.13
C ILE A 61 -4.50 17.14 13.19
N ALA A 62 -4.44 17.45 14.48
CA ALA A 62 -4.80 16.53 15.57
C ALA A 62 -6.17 16.72 16.26
N THR A 63 -7.06 17.58 15.76
CA THR A 63 -8.10 18.18 16.63
C THR A 63 -9.40 17.41 16.96
N PRO A 64 -9.74 16.21 16.43
CA PRO A 64 -10.90 15.48 16.97
C PRO A 64 -10.60 14.17 17.73
N PHE A 65 -9.41 13.57 17.62
CA PHE A 65 -9.19 12.22 18.15
C PHE A 65 -8.72 12.20 19.60
N PHE A 66 -7.81 13.08 19.99
CA PHE A 66 -7.20 13.03 21.33
C PHE A 66 -8.17 13.44 22.44
N LYS A 67 -9.21 14.25 22.12
CA LYS A 67 -10.28 14.56 23.08
C LYS A 67 -11.16 13.36 23.48
N ASN A 68 -11.28 12.33 22.63
CA ASN A 68 -12.18 11.20 22.87
C ASN A 68 -11.46 9.88 23.21
N ASN A 69 -10.13 9.81 23.10
CA ASN A 69 -9.32 8.61 23.38
C ASN A 69 -8.17 8.88 24.37
N SER A 70 -8.26 9.95 25.16
CA SER A 70 -7.24 10.38 26.13
C SER A 70 -6.81 9.32 27.16
N HIS A 71 -7.51 8.19 27.29
CA HIS A 71 -7.10 7.09 28.16
C HIS A 71 -6.19 6.04 27.49
N ALA A 72 -6.09 5.99 26.15
CA ALA A 72 -5.40 4.91 25.44
C ALA A 72 -3.89 5.16 25.20
N PHE A 73 -3.42 6.41 25.32
CA PHE A 73 -2.04 6.81 25.03
C PHE A 73 -1.39 7.65 26.15
N ARG A 74 -1.88 7.50 27.39
CA ARG A 74 -1.19 8.04 28.57
C ARG A 74 -0.10 7.07 29.00
N PHE A 75 1.14 7.52 28.87
CA PHE A 75 2.29 6.80 29.40
C PHE A 75 2.70 7.43 30.72
N GLY A 76 3.07 6.60 31.70
CA GLY A 76 3.79 7.11 32.87
C GLY A 76 5.13 7.72 32.43
N ARG A 77 5.65 8.70 33.17
CA ARG A 77 6.89 9.43 32.82
C ARG A 77 8.05 8.51 32.41
N SER A 78 8.31 7.46 33.17
CA SER A 78 9.38 6.50 32.88
C SER A 78 9.13 5.72 31.58
N GLU A 79 7.87 5.39 31.28
CA GLU A 79 7.49 4.64 30.07
C GLU A 79 7.63 5.52 28.83
N ALA A 80 7.18 6.78 28.91
CA ALA A 80 7.29 7.72 27.79
C ALA A 80 8.76 7.97 27.40
N LEU A 81 9.66 8.01 28.38
CA LEU A 81 11.10 8.13 28.15
C LEU A 81 11.71 6.88 27.51
N GLU A 82 11.29 5.68 27.93
CA GLU A 82 11.69 4.41 27.29
C GLU A 82 11.19 4.33 25.84
N VAL A 83 9.95 4.74 25.58
CA VAL A 83 9.38 4.75 24.22
C VAL A 83 10.11 5.73 23.31
N GLY A 84 10.36 6.95 23.79
CA GLY A 84 11.12 7.93 23.04
C GLY A 84 12.55 7.48 22.75
N GLN A 85 13.21 6.83 23.72
CA GLN A 85 14.53 6.23 23.53
C GLN A 85 14.51 5.14 22.47
N GLU A 86 13.53 4.24 22.53
CA GLU A 86 13.42 3.13 21.59
C GLU A 86 13.14 3.61 20.15
N LEU A 87 12.43 4.72 19.97
CA LEU A 87 12.23 5.35 18.66
C LEU A 87 13.53 5.96 18.09
N ILE A 88 14.39 6.53 18.93
CA ILE A 88 15.74 6.98 18.52
C ILE A 88 16.61 5.76 18.16
N ASP A 89 16.65 4.74 19.00
CA ASP A 89 17.48 3.55 18.81
C ASP A 89 17.09 2.79 17.52
N ARG A 90 15.81 2.82 17.16
CA ARG A 90 15.26 2.26 15.92
C ARG A 90 15.39 3.19 14.71
N HIS A 91 16.08 4.33 14.84
CA HIS A 91 16.35 5.31 13.78
C HIS A 91 15.08 5.92 13.15
N VAL A 92 13.96 5.93 13.88
CA VAL A 92 12.70 6.50 13.40
C VAL A 92 12.76 8.03 13.40
N GLY A 93 13.43 8.63 14.40
CA GLY A 93 13.64 10.07 14.50
C GLY A 93 15.10 10.42 14.80
N ARG A 94 15.58 11.53 14.22
CA ARG A 94 16.83 12.22 14.56
C ARG A 94 16.56 13.42 15.46
N GLN A 95 17.42 13.63 16.44
CA GLN A 95 17.41 14.85 17.24
C GLN A 95 17.78 16.06 16.37
N THR A 96 17.09 17.20 16.56
CA THR A 96 17.34 18.45 15.82
C THR A 96 17.94 19.57 16.66
N SER A 97 17.98 19.44 17.99
CA SER A 97 18.61 20.41 18.88
C SER A 97 20.13 20.29 18.89
N LYS A 98 20.84 21.42 19.11
CA LYS A 98 22.31 21.54 19.04
C LYS A 98 23.08 20.70 20.07
N GLU A 99 22.43 20.27 21.15
CA GLU A 99 23.04 19.50 22.24
C GLU A 99 22.93 17.99 21.96
N ALA A 100 23.87 17.44 21.19
CA ALA A 100 23.87 16.01 20.87
C ALA A 100 23.94 15.16 22.16
N GLY A 101 22.94 14.29 22.36
CA GLY A 101 22.98 13.27 23.41
C GLY A 101 22.35 11.98 22.90
N MET A 102 22.92 10.83 23.30
CA MET A 102 22.42 9.50 22.91
C MET A 102 21.12 9.11 23.62
N THR A 103 20.73 9.89 24.63
CA THR A 103 19.53 9.65 25.44
C THR A 103 18.39 10.55 25.00
N PHE A 104 17.20 9.96 24.81
CA PHE A 104 15.96 10.67 24.56
C PHE A 104 15.65 11.62 25.72
N SER A 105 15.27 12.85 25.38
CA SER A 105 14.85 13.86 26.35
C SER A 105 13.57 14.55 25.87
N PRO A 106 12.58 14.73 26.75
CA PRO A 106 11.34 15.43 26.42
C PRO A 106 11.57 16.93 26.15
N ASP A 107 12.71 17.47 26.58
CA ASP A 107 13.08 18.88 26.38
C ASP A 107 13.74 19.13 25.00
N ARG A 108 13.75 18.12 24.11
CA ARG A 108 14.41 18.18 22.80
C ARG A 108 13.44 17.91 21.67
N TYR A 109 13.73 18.53 20.52
CA TYR A 109 12.98 18.32 19.29
C TYR A 109 13.57 17.20 18.45
N TYR A 110 12.71 16.33 17.93
CA TYR A 110 13.06 15.22 17.05
C TYR A 110 12.35 15.37 15.71
N GLN A 111 13.11 15.25 14.63
CA GLN A 111 12.61 15.19 13.26
C GLN A 111 12.76 13.78 12.76
N LEU A 112 11.79 13.27 12.00
CA LEU A 112 11.93 11.95 11.38
C LEU A 112 13.16 11.89 10.46
N VAL A 113 13.86 10.76 10.46
CA VAL A 113 15.02 10.57 9.58
C VAL A 113 14.52 10.39 8.14
N GLU A 114 14.82 11.36 7.27
CA GLU A 114 14.75 11.13 5.82
C GLU A 114 15.96 10.30 5.38
N ASP A 115 15.82 8.98 5.41
CA ASP A 115 16.80 8.06 4.82
C ASP A 115 16.62 7.93 3.30
N ASP A 116 17.69 7.53 2.60
CA ASP A 116 17.69 7.27 1.14
C ASP A 116 16.60 6.24 0.72
N GLU A 117 16.20 5.35 1.65
CA GLU A 117 15.08 4.41 1.46
C GLU A 117 13.72 5.10 1.27
N ASN A 118 13.52 6.30 1.82
CA ASN A 118 12.26 7.05 1.77
C ASN A 118 12.17 8.05 0.61
N LYS A 119 13.23 8.14 -0.23
CA LYS A 119 13.18 8.99 -1.42
C LYS A 119 12.12 8.46 -2.41
N PRO A 120 11.25 9.35 -2.94
CA PRO A 120 10.29 8.94 -3.96
C PRO A 120 10.99 8.31 -5.16
N LEU A 121 10.43 7.21 -5.67
CA LEU A 121 11.03 6.41 -6.73
C LEU A 121 11.18 7.16 -8.07
N ASN A 122 10.37 8.20 -8.27
CA ASN A 122 10.38 9.06 -9.45
C ASN A 122 10.96 10.47 -9.16
N ALA A 123 11.65 10.66 -8.03
CA ALA A 123 12.38 11.89 -7.77
C ALA A 123 13.58 12.01 -8.74
N VAL A 124 13.91 13.24 -9.12
CA VAL A 124 15.14 13.55 -9.88
C VAL A 124 16.32 13.46 -8.90
N GLN A 125 17.44 12.87 -9.31
CA GLN A 125 18.65 12.85 -8.47
C GLN A 125 19.26 14.26 -8.43
N ASN A 126 19.66 14.70 -7.22
CA ASN A 126 20.21 16.04 -6.95
C ASN A 126 21.24 16.47 -8.01
N GLY A 127 21.05 17.66 -8.60
CA GLY A 127 21.96 18.24 -9.60
C GLY A 127 21.27 19.00 -10.75
N GLU A 128 19.97 18.82 -10.94
CA GLU A 128 19.15 19.62 -11.87
C GLU A 128 18.21 20.55 -11.09
N ASP A 129 18.80 21.38 -10.22
CA ASP A 129 18.12 22.57 -9.71
C ASP A 129 18.23 23.65 -10.79
N GLU A 130 17.21 23.74 -11.63
CA GLU A 130 16.72 25.06 -12.00
C GLU A 130 15.23 25.10 -11.67
N GLU A 131 14.85 26.05 -10.80
CA GLU A 131 13.51 26.52 -10.49
C GLU A 131 12.81 27.12 -11.73
N GLU A 132 12.89 26.47 -12.89
CA GLU A 132 11.92 26.74 -13.94
C GLU A 132 10.60 26.14 -13.49
N LYS A 133 9.57 27.00 -13.41
CA LYS A 133 8.17 26.57 -13.24
C LYS A 133 7.78 25.68 -14.42
N LYS A 134 8.12 24.39 -14.35
CA LYS A 134 7.76 23.41 -15.37
C LYS A 134 6.23 23.46 -15.53
N PRO A 135 5.73 23.49 -16.77
CA PRO A 135 4.31 23.67 -17.02
C PRO A 135 3.52 22.52 -16.39
N ARG A 136 2.42 22.86 -15.72
CA ARG A 136 1.50 21.85 -15.17
C ARG A 136 0.90 21.01 -16.30
N ILE A 137 0.83 19.71 -16.09
CA ILE A 137 0.33 18.73 -17.08
C ILE A 137 -1.07 18.28 -16.65
N PRO A 138 -2.14 18.55 -17.41
CA PRO A 138 -3.47 18.03 -17.08
C PRO A 138 -3.52 16.49 -17.09
N VAL A 139 -4.33 15.90 -16.20
CA VAL A 139 -4.51 14.43 -16.10
C VAL A 139 -4.81 13.78 -17.45
N ALA A 140 -5.67 14.40 -18.27
CA ALA A 140 -6.03 13.88 -19.60
C ALA A 140 -4.80 13.68 -20.51
N LYS A 141 -3.84 14.62 -20.49
CA LYS A 141 -2.58 14.50 -21.25
C LYS A 141 -1.69 13.39 -20.69
N CYS A 142 -1.66 13.21 -19.37
CA CYS A 142 -0.97 12.07 -18.77
C CYS A 142 -1.60 10.75 -19.20
N ASN A 143 -2.94 10.65 -19.23
CA ASN A 143 -3.66 9.46 -19.69
C ASN A 143 -3.32 9.09 -21.15
N GLU A 144 -3.22 10.07 -22.05
CA GLU A 144 -2.75 9.82 -23.42
C GLU A 144 -1.32 9.28 -23.47
N LYS A 145 -0.42 9.82 -22.64
CA LYS A 145 0.96 9.33 -22.53
C LYS A 145 1.00 7.90 -21.97
N PHE A 146 0.20 7.59 -20.95
CA PHE A 146 0.08 6.22 -20.40
C PHE A 146 -0.28 5.21 -21.49
N THR A 147 -1.29 5.49 -22.31
CA THR A 147 -1.69 4.59 -23.41
C THR A 147 -0.54 4.25 -24.35
N ARG A 148 0.28 5.24 -24.71
CA ARG A 148 1.40 5.06 -25.64
C ARG A 148 2.59 4.34 -24.99
N LEU A 149 2.87 4.62 -23.71
CA LEU A 149 4.05 4.11 -23.01
C LEU A 149 3.85 2.73 -22.39
N LEU A 150 2.66 2.43 -21.84
CA LEU A 150 2.45 1.18 -21.11
C LEU A 150 2.24 -0.01 -22.04
N LYS A 151 1.60 0.19 -23.20
CA LYS A 151 1.33 -0.89 -24.15
C LYS A 151 2.61 -1.65 -24.58
N PRO A 152 3.70 -0.98 -25.04
CA PRO A 152 4.92 -1.69 -25.38
C PRO A 152 5.61 -2.29 -24.15
N VAL A 153 5.61 -1.62 -22.99
CA VAL A 153 6.15 -2.20 -21.75
C VAL A 153 5.45 -3.52 -21.41
N TYR A 154 4.11 -3.52 -21.43
CA TYR A 154 3.33 -4.72 -21.13
C TYR A 154 3.53 -5.83 -22.15
N SER A 155 3.68 -5.49 -23.43
CA SER A 155 4.05 -6.46 -24.46
C SER A 155 5.41 -7.12 -24.19
N ASP A 156 6.35 -6.40 -23.56
CA ASP A 156 7.68 -6.91 -23.29
C ASP A 156 7.73 -7.79 -22.04
N ILE A 157 6.92 -7.50 -21.01
CA ILE A 157 7.09 -8.09 -19.67
C ILE A 157 5.97 -9.03 -19.24
N LEU A 158 4.79 -8.95 -19.84
CA LEU A 158 3.64 -9.72 -19.39
C LEU A 158 3.58 -11.10 -20.07
N THR A 159 3.27 -12.12 -19.27
CA THR A 159 3.06 -13.50 -19.72
C THR A 159 1.84 -14.10 -19.00
N ASP A 160 1.51 -15.36 -19.32
CA ASP A 160 0.41 -16.09 -18.66
C ASP A 160 -0.91 -15.29 -18.70
N HIS A 161 -1.36 -14.96 -19.92
CA HIS A 161 -2.56 -14.14 -20.16
C HIS A 161 -2.56 -12.81 -19.37
N ASN A 162 -1.40 -12.15 -19.33
CA ASN A 162 -1.15 -10.89 -18.63
C ASN A 162 -1.22 -10.97 -17.09
N GLN A 163 -1.14 -12.15 -16.50
CA GLN A 163 -1.19 -12.31 -15.04
C GLN A 163 0.19 -12.42 -14.40
N SER A 164 1.20 -12.79 -15.19
CA SER A 164 2.60 -12.93 -14.74
C SER A 164 3.51 -11.84 -15.34
N ILE A 165 4.56 -11.47 -14.61
CA ILE A 165 5.49 -10.38 -14.97
C ILE A 165 6.92 -10.92 -15.00
N ILE A 166 7.66 -10.63 -16.08
CA ILE A 166 9.09 -10.87 -16.19
C ILE A 166 9.83 -9.59 -15.76
N TYR A 167 10.57 -9.68 -14.67
CA TYR A 167 11.43 -8.61 -14.16
C TYR A 167 12.86 -8.71 -14.67
N GLY A 168 13.29 -9.90 -15.12
CA GLY A 168 14.60 -10.09 -15.77
C GLY A 168 14.77 -9.15 -16.96
N GLY A 169 15.88 -8.40 -17.00
CA GLY A 169 16.18 -7.44 -18.06
C GLY A 169 15.37 -6.15 -18.04
N LEU A 170 14.43 -5.97 -17.09
CA LEU A 170 13.55 -4.80 -17.05
C LEU A 170 14.30 -3.50 -16.78
N SER A 171 15.37 -3.53 -15.99
CA SER A 171 16.21 -2.36 -15.70
C SER A 171 16.91 -1.79 -16.93
N SER A 172 17.12 -2.60 -17.97
CA SER A 172 17.73 -2.21 -19.24
C SER A 172 16.73 -2.17 -20.40
N ASN A 173 15.44 -2.35 -20.14
CA ASN A 173 14.40 -2.29 -21.17
C ASN A 173 14.12 -0.83 -21.56
N ASP A 174 14.22 -0.51 -22.85
CA ASP A 174 14.04 0.85 -23.37
C ASP A 174 12.63 1.40 -23.12
N ASN A 175 11.59 0.56 -23.29
CA ASN A 175 10.20 0.99 -23.09
C ASN A 175 9.95 1.31 -21.61
N PHE A 176 10.49 0.50 -20.70
CA PHE A 176 10.40 0.74 -19.28
C PHE A 176 11.20 1.97 -18.86
N THR A 177 12.40 2.17 -19.43
CA THR A 177 13.21 3.38 -19.21
C THR A 177 12.46 4.65 -19.62
N ARG A 178 11.78 4.64 -20.78
CA ARG A 178 10.91 5.75 -21.20
C ARG A 178 9.76 5.98 -20.22
N TYR A 179 9.16 4.91 -19.69
CA TYR A 179 8.15 5.04 -18.65
C TYR A 179 8.73 5.66 -17.36
N ILE A 180 9.92 5.26 -16.91
CA ILE A 180 10.56 5.84 -15.71
C ILE A 180 10.85 7.33 -15.90
N GLN A 181 11.26 7.75 -17.10
CA GLN A 181 11.39 9.17 -17.44
C GLN A 181 10.05 9.90 -17.32
N PHE A 182 8.99 9.35 -17.91
CA PHE A 182 7.63 9.91 -17.77
C PHE A 182 7.13 9.91 -16.32
N ALA A 183 7.49 8.91 -15.52
CA ALA A 183 7.11 8.85 -14.11
C ALA A 183 7.62 10.08 -13.33
N ARG A 184 8.78 10.63 -13.70
CA ARG A 184 9.31 11.88 -13.11
C ARG A 184 8.42 13.09 -13.42
N GLU A 185 7.81 13.12 -14.60
CA GLU A 185 6.89 14.17 -15.02
C GLU A 185 5.57 14.19 -14.23
N LEU A 186 5.21 13.08 -13.57
CA LEU A 186 3.99 12.98 -12.77
C LEU A 186 3.99 14.01 -11.63
N ASN A 187 5.15 14.47 -11.15
CA ASN A 187 5.22 15.52 -10.15
C ASN A 187 4.65 16.87 -10.65
N GLN A 188 4.59 17.09 -11.97
CA GLN A 188 4.00 18.28 -12.58
C GLN A 188 2.52 18.10 -12.95
N VAL A 189 1.90 16.95 -12.66
CA VAL A 189 0.47 16.76 -12.98
C VAL A 189 -0.40 17.74 -12.20
N THR A 190 -1.44 18.28 -12.85
CA THR A 190 -2.53 18.98 -12.17
C THR A 190 -3.84 18.22 -12.36
N PHE A 191 -4.65 18.21 -11.30
CA PHE A 191 -5.98 17.59 -11.27
C PHE A 191 -7.10 18.60 -11.56
N ASP A 192 -6.74 19.85 -11.87
CA ASP A 192 -7.66 20.89 -12.33
C ASP A 192 -8.48 20.37 -13.53
N ASP A 193 -9.79 20.57 -13.48
CA ASP A 193 -10.77 20.15 -14.49
C ASP A 193 -10.80 18.64 -14.82
N SER A 194 -10.14 17.80 -14.02
CA SER A 194 -10.18 16.34 -14.22
C SER A 194 -11.57 15.76 -13.90
N THR A 195 -12.05 14.87 -14.77
CA THR A 195 -13.25 14.09 -14.48
C THR A 195 -12.95 12.96 -13.48
N PRO A 196 -13.95 12.39 -12.79
CA PRO A 196 -13.75 11.19 -11.97
C PRO A 196 -13.13 10.03 -12.78
N ASP A 197 -13.53 9.86 -14.04
CA ASP A 197 -13.01 8.80 -14.91
C ASP A 197 -11.54 9.05 -15.30
N ASP A 198 -11.15 10.31 -15.53
CA ASP A 198 -9.75 10.68 -15.74
C ASP A 198 -8.88 10.30 -14.55
N ARG A 199 -9.34 10.61 -13.33
CA ARG A 199 -8.62 10.29 -12.10
C ARG A 199 -8.56 8.78 -11.86
N LEU A 200 -9.68 8.08 -12.07
CA LEU A 200 -9.74 6.62 -11.95
C LEU A 200 -8.74 5.94 -12.89
N THR A 201 -8.74 6.29 -14.17
CA THR A 201 -7.79 5.76 -15.17
C THR A 201 -6.34 6.10 -14.80
N PHE A 202 -6.08 7.36 -14.46
CA PHE A 202 -4.74 7.82 -14.11
C PHE A 202 -4.16 7.02 -12.94
N PHE A 203 -4.91 6.92 -11.85
CA PHE A 203 -4.42 6.26 -10.64
C PHE A 203 -4.33 4.74 -10.77
N ILE A 204 -5.18 4.08 -11.57
CA ILE A 204 -5.01 2.65 -11.88
C ILE A 204 -3.72 2.39 -12.66
N ASN A 205 -3.48 3.16 -13.73
CA ASN A 205 -2.29 3.01 -14.56
C ASN A 205 -1.01 3.32 -13.75
N VAL A 206 -1.03 4.39 -12.94
CA VAL A 206 0.07 4.73 -12.02
C VAL A 206 0.30 3.61 -11.01
N TYR A 207 -0.75 3.13 -10.34
CA TYR A 207 -0.62 2.11 -9.30
C TYR A 207 0.04 0.84 -9.83
N ASN A 208 -0.43 0.33 -10.97
CA ASN A 208 0.08 -0.91 -11.55
C ASN A 208 1.56 -0.80 -11.88
N MET A 209 1.96 0.31 -12.51
CA MET A 209 3.35 0.54 -12.87
C MET A 209 4.24 0.89 -11.67
N MET A 210 3.70 1.57 -10.66
CA MET A 210 4.40 1.85 -9.41
C MET A 210 4.69 0.55 -8.65
N LEU A 211 3.75 -0.40 -8.59
CA LEU A 211 4.00 -1.70 -7.96
C LEU A 211 5.06 -2.52 -8.72
N ILE A 212 5.07 -2.47 -10.06
CA ILE A 212 6.12 -3.08 -10.87
C ILE A 212 7.47 -2.43 -10.53
N HIS A 213 7.55 -1.10 -10.48
CA HIS A 213 8.78 -0.40 -10.14
C HIS A 213 9.27 -0.72 -8.71
N ILE A 214 8.36 -0.78 -7.73
CA ILE A 214 8.68 -1.19 -6.35
C ILE A 214 9.26 -2.61 -6.33
N THR A 215 8.62 -3.55 -7.03
CA THR A 215 9.06 -4.95 -7.08
C THR A 215 10.40 -5.10 -7.78
N LEU A 216 10.66 -4.33 -8.84
CA LEU A 216 11.95 -4.29 -9.51
C LEU A 216 13.06 -3.79 -8.58
N LYS A 217 12.80 -2.70 -7.84
CA LYS A 217 13.82 -2.06 -6.97
C LYS A 217 14.10 -2.85 -5.70
N HIS A 218 13.06 -3.39 -5.06
CA HIS A 218 13.16 -4.00 -3.73
C HIS A 218 13.02 -5.53 -3.73
N GLY A 219 12.74 -6.13 -4.89
CA GLY A 219 12.38 -7.52 -5.02
C GLY A 219 10.93 -7.83 -4.58
N PRO A 220 10.44 -9.05 -4.83
CA PRO A 220 9.13 -9.47 -4.35
C PRO A 220 9.13 -9.59 -2.81
N PRO A 221 8.05 -9.17 -2.13
CA PRO A 221 7.98 -9.26 -0.68
C PRO A 221 7.90 -10.72 -0.22
N ILE A 222 8.76 -11.10 0.72
CA ILE A 222 8.88 -12.46 1.26
C ILE A 222 7.80 -12.74 2.32
N GLY A 223 7.18 -11.69 2.90
CA GLY A 223 6.15 -11.83 3.92
C GLY A 223 5.23 -10.62 4.06
N ILE A 224 4.21 -10.77 4.93
CA ILE A 224 3.15 -9.77 5.12
C ILE A 224 3.69 -8.41 5.60
N TRP A 225 4.69 -8.41 6.49
CA TRP A 225 5.30 -7.19 7.03
C TRP A 225 6.09 -6.43 5.97
N GLN A 226 6.91 -7.13 5.18
CA GLN A 226 7.65 -6.49 4.08
C GLN A 226 6.69 -5.93 3.02
N ARG A 227 5.63 -6.68 2.69
CA ARG A 227 4.57 -6.18 1.80
C ARG A 227 3.93 -4.90 2.33
N ARG A 228 3.63 -4.86 3.63
CA ARG A 228 3.07 -3.67 4.29
C ARG A 228 4.03 -2.49 4.24
N LYS A 229 5.32 -2.69 4.57
CA LYS A 229 6.36 -1.66 4.44
C LYS A 229 6.40 -1.10 3.01
N LEU A 230 6.50 -1.96 1.99
CA LEU A 230 6.60 -1.51 0.59
C LEU A 230 5.34 -0.77 0.11
N VAL A 231 4.15 -1.21 0.53
CA VAL A 231 2.87 -0.58 0.11
C VAL A 231 2.63 0.78 0.79
N ASN A 232 3.16 0.98 2.00
CA ASN A 232 2.93 2.17 2.81
C ASN A 232 4.08 3.19 2.75
N ALA A 233 5.32 2.72 2.68
CA ALA A 233 6.53 3.54 2.85
C ALA A 233 7.32 3.76 1.54
N THR A 234 6.79 3.36 0.39
CA THR A 234 7.40 3.66 -0.92
C THR A 234 6.49 4.56 -1.74
N TYR A 235 7.07 5.62 -2.31
CA TYR A 235 6.29 6.75 -2.82
C TYR A 235 6.64 7.09 -4.27
N TYR A 236 5.63 7.59 -4.99
CA TYR A 236 5.80 8.47 -6.16
C TYR A 236 5.43 9.90 -5.77
N LEU A 237 6.12 10.89 -6.35
CA LEU A 237 5.69 12.29 -6.35
C LEU A 237 4.71 12.53 -7.50
N ILE A 238 3.52 13.01 -7.15
CA ILE A 238 2.44 13.28 -8.10
C ILE A 238 1.83 14.62 -7.73
N GLY A 239 1.93 15.60 -8.63
CA GLY A 239 1.39 16.95 -8.43
C GLY A 239 1.89 17.63 -7.15
N GLY A 240 3.16 17.48 -6.79
CA GLY A 240 3.75 18.05 -5.58
C GLY A 240 3.58 17.22 -4.30
N HIS A 241 2.82 16.11 -4.33
CA HIS A 241 2.57 15.30 -3.14
C HIS A 241 3.13 13.89 -3.25
N ARG A 242 3.49 13.30 -2.10
CA ARG A 242 3.89 11.89 -2.00
C ARG A 242 2.65 11.00 -2.03
N TYR A 243 2.64 9.99 -2.89
CA TYR A 243 1.61 8.95 -2.94
C TYR A 243 2.26 7.59 -2.76
N ALA A 244 1.83 6.87 -1.73
CA ALA A 244 2.08 5.44 -1.56
C ALA A 244 0.97 4.62 -2.22
N LEU A 245 1.24 3.35 -2.52
CA LEU A 245 0.23 2.43 -3.09
C LEU A 245 -1.03 2.36 -2.21
N HIS A 246 -0.85 2.30 -0.88
CA HIS A 246 -1.95 2.37 0.08
C HIS A 246 -2.81 3.64 -0.10
N SER A 247 -2.16 4.81 -0.21
CA SER A 247 -2.87 6.08 -0.33
C SER A 247 -3.64 6.21 -1.65
N ILE A 248 -3.14 5.59 -2.72
CA ILE A 248 -3.85 5.52 -3.99
C ILE A 248 -5.10 4.64 -3.85
N ILE A 249 -4.99 3.43 -3.31
CA ILE A 249 -6.15 2.55 -3.13
C ILE A 249 -7.16 3.14 -2.16
N ASN A 250 -6.76 3.33 -0.90
CA ASN A 250 -7.70 3.65 0.17
C ASN A 250 -8.11 5.12 0.14
N GLY A 251 -7.17 6.01 -0.17
CA GLY A 251 -7.38 7.44 -0.23
C GLY A 251 -8.12 7.87 -1.48
N ILE A 252 -7.62 7.50 -2.66
CA ILE A 252 -8.19 7.97 -3.93
C ILE A 252 -9.29 7.04 -4.44
N LEU A 253 -8.95 5.79 -4.75
CA LEU A 253 -9.83 4.88 -5.50
C LEU A 253 -11.03 4.37 -4.67
N ARG A 254 -10.84 4.22 -3.36
CA ARG A 254 -11.89 3.81 -2.41
C ARG A 254 -12.61 4.98 -1.74
N ALA A 255 -12.52 6.19 -2.28
CA ALA A 255 -13.19 7.38 -1.73
C ALA A 255 -12.80 7.68 -0.26
N ASN A 256 -11.49 7.68 0.01
CA ASN A 256 -10.89 7.90 1.32
C ASN A 256 -11.49 7.02 2.45
N LYS A 257 -11.72 5.75 2.13
CA LYS A 257 -12.14 4.73 3.11
C LYS A 257 -10.97 4.24 3.94
N LYS A 258 -11.29 3.74 5.13
CA LYS A 258 -10.34 3.07 6.01
C LYS A 258 -9.90 1.75 5.37
N GLY A 259 -8.60 1.49 5.35
CA GLY A 259 -8.02 0.24 4.86
C GLY A 259 -8.25 -0.94 5.81
N PRO A 260 -8.21 -2.19 5.32
CA PRO A 260 -8.23 -3.37 6.17
C PRO A 260 -7.09 -3.33 7.19
N GLY A 261 -7.42 -3.46 8.48
CA GLY A 261 -6.44 -3.42 9.56
C GLY A 261 -5.73 -2.07 9.75
N MET A 262 -6.20 -1.00 9.10
CA MET A 262 -5.75 0.36 9.40
C MET A 262 -6.51 0.92 10.59
N LEU A 263 -5.99 1.96 11.25
CA LEU A 263 -6.73 2.70 12.27
C LEU A 263 -7.45 3.92 11.69
N TRP A 264 -6.89 4.50 10.64
CA TRP A 264 -7.29 5.79 10.06
C TRP A 264 -7.69 5.67 8.60
N LYS A 265 -8.35 6.72 8.11
CA LYS A 265 -8.47 6.99 6.68
C LYS A 265 -7.09 7.39 6.13
N ALA A 266 -6.87 7.18 4.84
CA ALA A 266 -5.60 7.52 4.20
C ALA A 266 -5.33 9.04 4.25
N PHE A 267 -6.38 9.86 4.10
CA PHE A 267 -6.28 11.32 4.07
C PHE A 267 -7.10 11.96 5.19
N GLY A 268 -6.49 12.94 5.88
CA GLY A 268 -7.16 13.80 6.86
C GLY A 268 -8.00 14.90 6.20
N LYS A 269 -8.76 15.66 6.98
CA LYS A 269 -9.65 16.72 6.47
C LYS A 269 -8.91 17.87 5.78
N GLN A 270 -7.66 18.13 6.17
CA GLN A 270 -6.81 19.19 5.63
C GLN A 270 -5.79 18.67 4.62
N ASP A 271 -5.82 17.37 4.30
CA ASP A 271 -4.90 16.80 3.33
C ASP A 271 -5.24 17.33 1.93
N GLU A 272 -4.28 17.99 1.28
CA GLU A 272 -4.46 18.61 -0.04
C GLU A 272 -4.79 17.59 -1.14
N ARG A 273 -4.55 16.29 -0.88
CA ARG A 273 -4.93 15.19 -1.77
C ARG A 273 -6.39 14.78 -1.62
N LEU A 274 -7.06 15.14 -0.52
CA LEU A 274 -8.43 14.74 -0.25
C LEU A 274 -9.41 15.14 -1.37
N PRO A 275 -9.39 16.37 -1.92
CA PRO A 275 -10.28 16.78 -3.02
C PRO A 275 -10.10 15.98 -4.32
N ILE A 276 -8.95 15.31 -4.50
CA ILE A 276 -8.65 14.47 -5.67
C ILE A 276 -9.35 13.10 -5.58
N SER A 277 -9.74 12.69 -4.37
CA SER A 277 -10.38 11.39 -4.12
C SER A 277 -11.66 11.21 -4.95
N LEU A 278 -11.95 9.97 -5.33
CA LEU A 278 -13.25 9.65 -5.94
C LEU A 278 -14.37 9.84 -4.91
N SER A 279 -15.57 10.14 -5.37
CA SER A 279 -16.74 10.30 -4.49
C SER A 279 -17.32 8.96 -4.04
N VAL A 280 -17.15 7.92 -4.86
CA VAL A 280 -17.67 6.56 -4.64
C VAL A 280 -16.60 5.56 -5.04
N CYS A 281 -16.51 4.46 -4.28
CA CYS A 281 -15.69 3.31 -4.62
C CYS A 281 -16.44 2.42 -5.61
N ASP A 282 -15.87 2.20 -6.80
CA ASP A 282 -16.33 1.13 -7.70
C ASP A 282 -15.57 -0.17 -7.36
N PRO A 283 -16.25 -1.26 -6.94
CA PRO A 283 -15.57 -2.51 -6.58
C PRO A 283 -14.80 -3.17 -7.75
N LEU A 284 -15.07 -2.77 -9.00
CA LEU A 284 -14.31 -3.24 -10.16
C LEU A 284 -12.82 -2.89 -10.10
N ILE A 285 -12.41 -1.88 -9.31
CA ILE A 285 -10.99 -1.54 -9.12
C ILE A 285 -10.16 -2.73 -8.63
N TYR A 286 -10.73 -3.65 -7.85
CA TYR A 286 -10.00 -4.81 -7.34
C TYR A 286 -9.60 -5.80 -8.44
N PHE A 287 -10.25 -5.70 -9.59
CA PHE A 287 -9.94 -6.47 -10.79
C PHE A 287 -9.06 -5.69 -11.76
N ALA A 288 -8.80 -4.41 -11.50
CA ALA A 288 -7.95 -3.56 -12.34
C ALA A 288 -6.53 -3.37 -11.79
N LEU A 289 -6.32 -3.69 -10.52
CA LEU A 289 -5.07 -3.43 -9.82
C LEU A 289 -4.19 -4.68 -9.70
N CYS A 290 -2.89 -4.50 -9.89
CA CYS A 290 -1.88 -5.53 -9.66
C CYS A 290 -1.75 -5.83 -8.16
N SER A 291 -1.89 -7.08 -7.76
CA SER A 291 -1.73 -7.47 -6.35
C SER A 291 -0.28 -7.80 -5.98
N GLY A 292 0.61 -7.94 -6.97
CA GLY A 292 1.97 -8.45 -6.78
C GLY A 292 1.98 -9.88 -6.22
N SER A 293 0.96 -10.68 -6.56
CA SER A 293 0.82 -12.07 -6.15
C SER A 293 0.14 -12.90 -7.23
N LYS A 294 0.17 -14.24 -7.15
CA LYS A 294 -0.43 -15.12 -8.17
C LYS A 294 -1.94 -14.94 -8.38
N THR A 295 -2.63 -14.27 -7.46
CA THR A 295 -4.04 -13.89 -7.60
C THR A 295 -4.26 -12.58 -8.36
N THR A 296 -3.21 -11.97 -8.92
CA THR A 296 -3.32 -10.78 -9.78
C THR A 296 -4.27 -11.05 -10.96
N PRO A 297 -5.31 -10.22 -11.14
CA PRO A 297 -6.11 -10.19 -12.37
C PRO A 297 -5.23 -9.87 -13.60
N PRO A 298 -5.67 -10.18 -14.83
CA PRO A 298 -4.93 -9.81 -16.03
C PRO A 298 -4.62 -8.30 -16.05
N LEU A 299 -3.35 -7.95 -16.25
CA LEU A 299 -2.95 -6.55 -16.37
C LEU A 299 -3.24 -6.04 -17.78
N ARG A 300 -3.65 -4.78 -17.84
CA ARG A 300 -3.93 -4.06 -19.09
C ARG A 300 -3.77 -2.57 -18.91
N VAL A 301 -3.64 -1.87 -20.03
CA VAL A 301 -3.67 -0.41 -20.05
C VAL A 301 -5.13 0.03 -20.08
N TYR A 302 -5.47 0.99 -19.23
CA TYR A 302 -6.83 1.52 -19.12
C TYR A 302 -6.96 2.89 -19.76
N HIS A 303 -8.16 3.21 -20.27
CA HIS A 303 -8.48 4.44 -20.99
C HIS A 303 -9.69 5.14 -20.36
N SER A 304 -9.63 6.47 -20.23
CA SER A 304 -10.66 7.27 -19.53
C SER A 304 -12.05 7.09 -20.14
N ASN A 305 -12.15 7.10 -21.48
CA ASN A 305 -13.42 6.97 -22.18
C ASN A 305 -14.06 5.56 -22.11
N THR A 306 -13.30 4.52 -21.76
CA THR A 306 -13.80 3.13 -21.71
C THR A 306 -13.55 2.44 -20.36
N ILE A 307 -13.11 3.17 -19.34
CA ILE A 307 -12.57 2.62 -18.09
C ILE A 307 -13.51 1.61 -17.44
N HIS A 308 -14.80 1.96 -17.30
CA HIS A 308 -15.81 1.11 -16.67
C HIS A 308 -16.05 -0.20 -17.42
N GLN A 309 -16.10 -0.13 -18.76
CA GLN A 309 -16.23 -1.31 -19.62
C GLN A 309 -14.98 -2.20 -19.52
N GLU A 310 -13.79 -1.60 -19.56
CA GLU A 310 -12.53 -2.33 -19.47
C GLU A 310 -12.36 -3.04 -18.13
N MET A 311 -12.70 -2.38 -17.01
CA MET A 311 -12.64 -2.99 -15.68
C MET A 311 -13.69 -4.10 -15.53
N ARG A 312 -14.92 -3.89 -16.03
CA ARG A 312 -15.99 -4.91 -15.99
C ARG A 312 -15.60 -6.15 -16.78
N GLU A 313 -15.06 -5.99 -17.99
CA GLU A 313 -14.57 -7.11 -18.79
C GLU A 313 -13.43 -7.86 -18.09
N ASN A 314 -12.51 -7.13 -17.45
CA ASN A 314 -11.41 -7.75 -16.72
C ASN A 314 -11.90 -8.54 -15.49
N ALA A 315 -12.87 -7.99 -14.76
CA ALA A 315 -13.50 -8.66 -13.62
C ALA A 315 -14.23 -9.93 -14.05
N ARG A 316 -15.02 -9.85 -15.13
CA ARG A 316 -15.71 -10.99 -15.74
C ARG A 316 -14.73 -12.10 -16.12
N THR A 317 -13.67 -11.76 -16.83
CA THR A 317 -12.62 -12.71 -17.20
C THR A 317 -11.98 -13.37 -15.97
N ALA A 318 -11.63 -12.59 -14.94
CA ALA A 318 -11.00 -13.08 -13.72
C ALA A 318 -11.93 -14.00 -12.88
N LEU A 319 -13.24 -13.73 -12.88
CA LEU A 319 -14.26 -14.53 -12.20
C LEU A 319 -14.52 -15.87 -12.90
N LEU A 320 -14.44 -15.90 -14.23
CA LEU A 320 -14.83 -17.06 -15.02
C LEU A 320 -13.68 -18.00 -15.38
N LYS A 321 -12.57 -17.47 -15.90
CA LYS A 321 -11.50 -18.30 -16.47
C LYS A 321 -10.67 -19.07 -15.46
N GLY A 322 -10.73 -18.69 -14.18
CA GLY A 322 -9.99 -19.37 -13.11
C GLY A 322 -10.81 -19.54 -11.84
N ASP A 323 -10.20 -20.24 -10.87
CA ASP A 323 -10.83 -20.55 -9.58
C ASP A 323 -10.22 -19.72 -8.44
N LYS A 324 -9.50 -18.63 -8.78
CA LYS A 324 -8.84 -17.74 -7.80
C LYS A 324 -9.83 -16.79 -7.12
N PHE A 325 -10.89 -16.38 -7.84
CA PHE A 325 -11.89 -15.42 -7.36
C PHE A 325 -13.25 -16.07 -7.09
N LEU A 326 -13.66 -17.03 -7.91
CA LEU A 326 -14.96 -17.69 -7.81
C LEU A 326 -14.86 -19.17 -8.23
N ARG A 327 -15.26 -20.07 -7.33
CA ARG A 327 -15.48 -21.48 -7.63
C ARG A 327 -16.82 -21.93 -7.04
N VAL A 328 -17.62 -22.66 -7.82
CA VAL A 328 -18.95 -23.12 -7.42
C VAL A 328 -18.96 -24.64 -7.36
N ASP A 329 -19.12 -25.21 -6.16
CA ASP A 329 -19.23 -26.65 -5.95
C ASP A 329 -20.70 -27.05 -5.78
N MET A 330 -21.30 -27.53 -6.87
CA MET A 330 -22.69 -27.99 -6.88
C MET A 330 -22.92 -29.31 -6.14
N LYS A 331 -21.87 -30.10 -5.84
CA LYS A 331 -22.03 -31.37 -5.11
C LYS A 331 -22.19 -31.12 -3.62
N LYS A 332 -21.52 -30.09 -3.12
CA LYS A 332 -21.54 -29.70 -1.70
C LYS A 332 -22.43 -28.49 -1.42
N ASN A 333 -22.98 -27.85 -2.46
CA ASN A 333 -23.64 -26.56 -2.37
C ASN A 333 -22.76 -25.49 -1.67
N VAL A 334 -21.48 -25.41 -2.07
CA VAL A 334 -20.51 -24.46 -1.52
C VAL A 334 -20.08 -23.47 -2.60
N ILE A 335 -20.18 -22.18 -2.30
CA ILE A 335 -19.61 -21.11 -3.12
C ILE A 335 -18.29 -20.68 -2.48
N HIS A 336 -17.20 -20.84 -3.22
CA HIS A 336 -15.88 -20.42 -2.77
C HIS A 336 -15.54 -19.04 -3.36
N LEU A 337 -15.29 -18.06 -2.48
CA LEU A 337 -14.94 -16.69 -2.85
C LEU A 337 -13.47 -16.37 -2.55
N GLY A 338 -12.85 -15.56 -3.40
CA GLY A 338 -11.50 -15.03 -3.15
C GLY A 338 -11.44 -14.15 -1.89
N LYS A 339 -10.28 -14.08 -1.20
CA LYS A 339 -10.13 -13.26 0.02
C LYS A 339 -10.36 -11.76 -0.19
N THR A 340 -10.24 -11.25 -1.41
CA THR A 340 -10.56 -9.86 -1.75
C THR A 340 -11.98 -9.49 -1.30
N PHE A 341 -12.96 -10.37 -1.53
CA PHE A 341 -14.35 -10.19 -1.09
C PHE A 341 -14.49 -10.18 0.43
N LYS A 342 -13.60 -10.87 1.15
CA LYS A 342 -13.56 -10.85 2.62
C LYS A 342 -12.97 -9.56 3.17
N TRP A 343 -11.81 -9.15 2.65
CA TRP A 343 -11.07 -8.01 3.19
C TRP A 343 -11.75 -6.67 2.89
N PHE A 344 -12.44 -6.60 1.76
CA PHE A 344 -13.11 -5.39 1.29
C PHE A 344 -14.63 -5.57 1.20
N SER A 345 -15.22 -6.39 2.08
CA SER A 345 -16.65 -6.73 2.07
C SER A 345 -17.56 -5.51 2.00
N ASP A 346 -17.19 -4.43 2.69
CA ASP A 346 -17.96 -3.18 2.73
C ASP A 346 -18.06 -2.50 1.35
N ASP A 347 -17.10 -2.73 0.47
CA ASP A 347 -17.14 -2.22 -0.90
C ASP A 347 -18.08 -3.07 -1.78
N PHE A 348 -18.25 -4.35 -1.46
CA PHE A 348 -19.19 -5.27 -2.11
C PHE A 348 -20.58 -5.29 -1.43
N GLY A 349 -20.92 -4.24 -0.67
CA GLY A 349 -22.23 -4.09 -0.04
C GLY A 349 -22.34 -4.62 1.40
N GLY A 350 -21.28 -5.23 1.94
CA GLY A 350 -21.14 -5.59 3.36
C GLY A 350 -21.72 -6.94 3.76
N THR A 351 -22.45 -7.62 2.87
CA THR A 351 -23.00 -8.96 3.12
C THR A 351 -22.65 -9.93 2.00
N ILE A 352 -22.74 -11.23 2.30
CA ILE A 352 -22.48 -12.29 1.32
C ILE A 352 -23.48 -12.20 0.17
N GLU A 353 -24.76 -11.99 0.48
CA GLU A 353 -25.84 -11.92 -0.52
C GLU A 353 -25.59 -10.78 -1.51
N LYS A 354 -25.21 -9.59 -1.00
CA LYS A 354 -24.87 -8.44 -1.84
C LYS A 354 -23.60 -8.67 -2.67
N THR A 355 -22.63 -9.38 -2.10
CA THR A 355 -21.42 -9.78 -2.85
C THR A 355 -21.77 -10.72 -3.99
N LEU A 356 -22.59 -11.74 -3.75
CA LEU A 356 -23.03 -12.68 -4.78
C LEU A 356 -23.90 -12.01 -5.84
N GLN A 357 -24.81 -11.11 -5.44
CA GLN A 357 -25.58 -10.29 -6.37
C GLN A 357 -24.66 -9.45 -7.26
N TRP A 358 -23.66 -8.77 -6.67
CA TRP A 358 -22.68 -8.00 -7.43
C TRP A 358 -21.91 -8.88 -8.43
N ILE A 359 -21.48 -10.09 -8.02
CA ILE A 359 -20.80 -11.03 -8.93
C ILE A 359 -21.73 -11.40 -10.10
N LEU A 360 -22.99 -11.73 -9.82
CA LEU A 360 -23.99 -12.07 -10.84
C LEU A 360 -24.24 -10.92 -11.81
N ASP A 361 -24.21 -9.68 -11.34
CA ASP A 361 -24.36 -8.47 -12.16
C ASP A 361 -23.14 -8.19 -13.06
N VAL A 362 -21.94 -8.62 -12.65
CA VAL A 362 -20.72 -8.49 -13.48
C VAL A 362 -20.68 -9.53 -14.60
N ILE A 363 -21.16 -10.74 -14.33
CA ILE A 363 -21.20 -11.86 -15.30
C ILE A 363 -22.59 -12.02 -15.96
N ASP A 364 -23.41 -10.98 -15.90
CA ASP A 364 -24.82 -10.98 -16.31
C ASP A 364 -25.05 -11.38 -17.77
N THR A 365 -24.15 -10.99 -18.67
CA THR A 365 -24.22 -11.37 -20.09
C THR A 365 -23.47 -12.66 -20.42
N ASP A 366 -22.88 -13.37 -19.46
CA ASP A 366 -22.22 -14.66 -19.72
C ASP A 366 -23.23 -15.79 -19.88
N VAL A 367 -22.89 -16.72 -20.78
CA VAL A 367 -23.55 -18.02 -20.89
C VAL A 367 -22.51 -19.06 -20.48
N SER A 368 -22.47 -19.38 -19.18
CA SER A 368 -21.53 -20.37 -18.63
C SER A 368 -22.18 -21.21 -17.53
N ASP A 369 -21.74 -22.46 -17.40
CA ASP A 369 -22.20 -23.35 -16.33
C ASP A 369 -21.86 -22.77 -14.95
N LYS A 370 -20.70 -22.11 -14.81
CA LYS A 370 -20.28 -21.46 -13.56
C LYS A 370 -21.30 -20.40 -13.11
N LYS A 371 -21.77 -19.55 -14.04
CA LYS A 371 -22.83 -18.57 -13.77
C LYS A 371 -24.16 -19.25 -13.45
N ASN A 372 -24.61 -20.19 -14.28
CA ASN A 372 -25.90 -20.87 -14.10
C ASN A 372 -25.97 -21.57 -12.73
N ASN A 373 -24.89 -22.24 -12.35
CA ASN A 373 -24.74 -22.88 -11.05
C ASN A 373 -24.77 -21.87 -9.90
N LEU A 374 -24.05 -20.75 -10.03
CA LEU A 374 -24.07 -19.68 -9.04
C LEU A 374 -25.49 -19.09 -8.88
N GLN A 375 -26.16 -18.78 -9.98
CA GLN A 375 -27.54 -18.27 -9.97
C GLN A 375 -28.48 -19.25 -9.29
N LYS A 376 -28.39 -20.54 -9.63
CA LYS A 376 -29.22 -21.58 -9.02
C LYS A 376 -29.05 -21.60 -7.49
N LEU A 377 -27.80 -21.67 -7.00
CA LEU A 377 -27.54 -21.66 -5.55
C LEU A 377 -28.03 -20.37 -4.90
N PHE A 378 -27.75 -19.21 -5.52
CA PHE A 378 -28.15 -17.91 -5.00
C PHE A 378 -29.67 -17.79 -4.82
N PHE A 379 -30.47 -18.20 -5.81
CA PHE A 379 -31.93 -18.10 -5.76
C PHE A 379 -32.59 -19.17 -4.88
N THR A 380 -32.00 -20.36 -4.73
CA THR A 380 -32.54 -21.36 -3.79
C THR A 380 -32.21 -21.01 -2.34
N GLY A 381 -31.15 -20.23 -2.09
CA GLY A 381 -30.66 -19.94 -0.75
C GLY A 381 -29.97 -21.13 -0.06
N GLU A 382 -29.87 -22.27 -0.76
CA GLU A 382 -29.31 -23.51 -0.24
C GLU A 382 -27.82 -23.57 -0.53
N TYR A 383 -27.03 -22.72 0.14
CA TYR A 383 -25.58 -22.73 -0.01
C TYR A 383 -24.86 -22.33 1.28
N SER A 384 -23.59 -22.70 1.35
CA SER A 384 -22.63 -22.11 2.29
C SER A 384 -21.51 -21.41 1.53
N VAL A 385 -20.85 -20.44 2.18
CA VAL A 385 -19.75 -19.69 1.58
C VAL A 385 -18.45 -19.96 2.32
N GLU A 386 -17.44 -20.33 1.55
CA GLU A 386 -16.07 -20.51 2.03
C GLU A 386 -15.13 -19.56 1.30
N TYR A 387 -14.00 -19.24 1.92
CA TYR A 387 -13.00 -18.37 1.29
C TYR A 387 -11.80 -19.17 0.81
N ILE A 388 -11.47 -19.01 -0.48
CA ILE A 388 -10.30 -19.59 -1.13
C ILE A 388 -9.04 -19.09 -0.38
N PRO A 389 -8.10 -19.95 0.01
CA PRO A 389 -6.81 -19.53 0.56
C PRO A 389 -6.10 -18.57 -0.40
N TYR A 390 -5.56 -17.47 0.12
CA TYR A 390 -4.87 -16.49 -0.71
C TYR A 390 -3.41 -16.89 -0.92
N ASP A 391 -3.02 -17.08 -2.18
CA ASP A 391 -1.65 -17.39 -2.54
C ASP A 391 -0.83 -16.10 -2.57
N TRP A 392 -0.01 -15.90 -1.54
CA TRP A 392 0.87 -14.75 -1.39
C TRP A 392 2.13 -14.80 -2.25
N SER A 393 2.39 -15.93 -2.94
CA SER A 393 3.55 -16.06 -3.82
C SER A 393 3.49 -15.02 -4.94
N THR A 394 4.66 -14.52 -5.33
CA THR A 394 4.80 -13.49 -6.35
C THR A 394 4.27 -13.96 -7.72
N ASN A 395 3.69 -13.04 -8.49
CA ASN A 395 3.42 -13.25 -9.92
C ASN A 395 4.59 -12.81 -10.82
N GLY A 396 5.71 -12.44 -10.20
CA GLY A 396 6.93 -12.01 -10.86
C GLY A 396 8.00 -13.09 -10.95
N ARG A 397 8.71 -13.15 -12.08
CA ARG A 397 9.96 -13.92 -12.23
C ARG A 397 11.13 -12.95 -12.40
N MET A 398 12.23 -13.16 -11.67
CA MET A 398 13.40 -12.27 -11.73
C MET A 398 14.40 -12.67 -12.84
N ASP A 399 14.26 -13.86 -13.42
CA ASP A 399 15.20 -14.43 -14.40
C ASP A 399 14.64 -14.36 -15.84
N GLU A 400 15.51 -14.20 -16.84
CA GLU A 400 15.14 -14.01 -18.26
C GLU A 400 14.79 -15.31 -19.03
N LYS A 401 15.15 -16.48 -18.49
CA LYS A 401 15.37 -17.71 -19.29
C LYS A 401 14.14 -18.37 -19.93
N GLU A 402 12.91 -18.11 -19.49
CA GLU A 402 11.74 -18.86 -19.96
C GLU A 402 11.00 -18.22 -21.16
N LYS A 403 11.41 -17.03 -21.63
CA LYS A 403 10.89 -16.46 -22.90
C LYS A 403 11.17 -17.39 -24.10
N GLU A 404 12.27 -18.13 -24.04
CA GLU A 404 12.70 -19.06 -25.08
C GLU A 404 11.96 -20.40 -25.08
N GLU A 405 11.38 -20.81 -23.94
CA GLU A 405 10.69 -22.11 -23.85
C GLU A 405 9.24 -22.05 -24.34
N MET A 406 8.58 -20.88 -24.24
CA MET A 406 7.23 -20.70 -24.78
C MET A 406 7.23 -20.45 -26.29
N THR A 407 8.22 -19.73 -26.82
CA THR A 407 8.37 -19.50 -28.27
C THR A 407 8.79 -20.74 -29.06
N LYS A 408 9.28 -21.79 -28.38
CA LYS A 408 9.59 -23.09 -28.99
C LYS A 408 8.40 -24.07 -29.01
N ASN A 409 7.31 -23.75 -28.31
CA ASN A 409 6.15 -24.64 -28.13
C ASN A 409 4.85 -24.10 -28.76
N GLU A 410 4.91 -22.98 -29.48
CA GLU A 410 3.88 -22.51 -30.43
C GLU A 410 4.29 -22.90 -31.86
#